data_AF-A0A7Z9IJZ5-F1
#
_entry.id   AF-A0A7Z9IJZ5-F1
#
_cell.length_a   1.000
_cell.length_b   1.000
_cell.length_c   1.000
_cell.angle_alpha   90.00
_cell.angle_beta   90.00
_cell.angle_gamma   90.00
#
_symmetry.space_group_name_H-M   'P 1'
#
loop_
_entity.id
_entity.type
_entity.pdbx_description
1 polymer ?
#
loop_
_entity_poly.entity_id
_entity_poly.type
_entity_poly.pdbx_seq_one_letter_code
_entity_poly.pdbx_strand_id
1 'polypeptide(L)'
;MGYNPVTHILSSPPRPKVPVLNVSRIGEIESWIDKADGELPGLNAFVLPGGLKGAAALHMARTVCRRAERAVVRLGTREDVSDRVIPYLNRLS
;
A
#
# COMPACT_ATOMS: atom_id res chain seq x y z
N MET A 1 7.10 -55.09 -0.95
CA MET A 1 6.90 -54.05 0.09
C MET A 1 7.38 -52.72 -0.49
N GLY A 2 6.52 -52.00 -1.23
CA GLY A 2 6.93 -50.79 -1.96
C GLY A 2 6.78 -49.54 -1.11
N TYR A 3 7.89 -48.93 -0.72
CA TYR A 3 7.90 -47.59 -0.14
C TYR A 3 7.71 -46.58 -1.28
N ASN A 4 6.58 -45.87 -1.29
CA ASN A 4 6.28 -44.83 -2.28
C ASN A 4 6.59 -43.46 -1.66
N PRO A 5 7.69 -42.78 -2.04
CA PRO A 5 8.22 -41.64 -1.29
C PRO A 5 7.53 -40.28 -1.59
N VAL A 6 6.36 -40.24 -2.22
CA VAL A 6 5.75 -38.98 -2.71
C VAL A 6 4.50 -38.49 -1.98
N THR A 7 4.14 -39.04 -0.81
CA THR A 7 2.91 -38.62 -0.10
C THR A 7 3.05 -37.40 0.81
N HIS A 8 4.23 -36.79 0.96
CA HIS A 8 4.34 -35.49 1.64
C HIS A 8 4.06 -34.34 0.66
N ILE A 9 2.82 -34.29 0.14
CA ILE A 9 2.29 -33.09 -0.50
C ILE A 9 2.29 -32.00 0.57
N LEU A 10 3.22 -31.06 0.45
CA LEU A 10 3.24 -29.81 1.19
C LEU A 10 1.98 -29.03 0.81
N SER A 11 0.88 -29.28 1.50
CA SER A 11 -0.31 -28.44 1.40
C SER A 11 0.09 -27.05 1.87
N SER A 12 0.24 -26.14 0.91
CA SER A 12 0.44 -24.73 1.24
C SER A 12 -0.68 -24.29 2.19
N PRO A 13 -0.37 -23.57 3.28
CA PRO A 13 -1.41 -23.13 4.20
C PRO A 13 -2.48 -22.35 3.43
N PRO A 14 -3.77 -22.48 3.82
CA PRO A 14 -4.85 -21.78 3.14
C PRO A 14 -4.54 -20.29 3.11
N ARG A 15 -4.62 -19.68 1.93
CA ARG A 15 -4.34 -18.25 1.77
C ARG A 15 -5.24 -17.48 2.74
N PRO A 16 -4.70 -16.59 3.59
CA PRO A 16 -5.53 -15.79 4.46
C PRO A 16 -6.52 -14.98 3.61
N LYS A 17 -7.79 -14.93 4.04
CA LYS A 17 -8.81 -14.11 3.37
C LYS A 17 -8.43 -12.63 3.57
N VAL A 18 -7.90 -12.01 2.53
CA VAL A 18 -7.63 -10.57 2.50
C VAL A 18 -8.91 -9.85 2.07
N PRO A 19 -9.38 -8.84 2.82
CA PRO A 19 -10.52 -8.03 2.42
C PRO A 19 -10.28 -7.35 1.06
N VAL A 20 -11.33 -7.28 0.24
CA VAL A 20 -11.26 -6.59 -1.06
C VAL A 20 -11.22 -5.08 -0.81
N LEU A 21 -10.34 -4.38 -1.53
CA LEU A 21 -10.28 -2.93 -1.50
C LEU A 21 -11.54 -2.33 -2.16
N ASN A 22 -12.33 -1.61 -1.37
CA ASN A 22 -13.52 -0.90 -1.85
C ASN A 22 -13.13 0.24 -2.80
N VAL A 23 -13.88 0.41 -3.87
CA VAL A 23 -13.72 1.48 -4.87
C VAL A 23 -13.82 2.88 -4.27
N SER A 24 -14.62 3.07 -3.21
CA SER A 24 -14.82 4.39 -2.58
C SER A 24 -13.55 4.93 -1.93
N ARG A 25 -12.63 4.05 -1.52
CA ARG A 25 -11.45 4.41 -0.71
C ARG A 25 -10.51 5.39 -1.38
N ILE A 26 -10.40 5.33 -2.72
CA ILE A 26 -9.56 6.26 -3.48
C ILE A 26 -10.17 7.67 -3.40
N GLY A 27 -11.46 7.80 -3.71
CA GLY A 27 -12.16 9.09 -3.66
C GLY A 27 -12.24 9.67 -2.25
N GLU A 28 -12.37 8.83 -1.22
CA GLU A 28 -12.30 9.28 0.19
C GLU A 28 -10.93 9.91 0.51
N ILE A 29 -9.82 9.29 0.08
CA ILE A 29 -8.47 9.82 0.30
C ILE A 29 -8.28 11.13 -0.47
N GLU A 30 -8.72 11.19 -1.73
CA GLU A 30 -8.64 12.41 -2.53
C GLU A 30 -9.38 13.56 -1.87
N SER A 31 -10.60 13.33 -1.37
CA SER A 31 -11.36 14.33 -0.63
C SER A 31 -10.66 14.79 0.65
N TRP A 32 -9.94 13.90 1.35
CA TRP A 32 -9.15 14.29 2.53
C TRP A 32 -7.90 15.09 2.17
N ILE A 33 -7.24 14.77 1.06
CA ILE A 33 -6.09 15.53 0.54
C ILE A 33 -6.54 16.96 0.21
N ASP A 34 -7.63 17.11 -0.56
CA ASP A 34 -8.13 18.42 -0.97
C ASP A 34 -8.50 19.28 0.24
N LYS A 35 -9.14 18.67 1.26
CA LYS A 35 -9.48 19.37 2.50
C LYS A 35 -8.22 19.83 3.25
N ALA A 36 -7.22 18.96 3.40
CA ALA A 36 -6.00 19.28 4.13
C ALA A 36 -5.13 20.31 3.40
N ASP A 37 -5.05 20.22 2.07
CA ASP A 37 -4.27 21.16 1.24
C ASP A 37 -4.92 22.55 1.22
N GLY A 38 -6.25 22.62 1.21
CA GLY A 38 -6.99 23.89 1.29
C GLY A 38 -6.83 24.67 2.59
N GLU A 39 -6.33 24.03 3.66
CA GLU A 39 -6.00 24.68 4.94
C GLU A 39 -4.57 25.24 4.97
N LEU A 40 -3.75 24.96 3.95
CA LEU A 40 -2.33 25.31 3.90
C LEU A 40 -2.06 26.43 2.88
N PRO A 41 -1.05 27.27 3.13
CA PRO A 41 -0.54 28.16 2.09
C PRO A 41 0.12 27.35 0.96
N GLY A 42 0.15 27.91 -0.24
CA GLY A 42 0.79 27.26 -1.40
C GLY A 42 2.24 26.87 -1.14
N LEU A 43 2.62 25.68 -1.63
CA LEU A 43 3.94 25.11 -1.41
C LEU A 43 4.99 25.73 -2.34
N ASN A 44 5.92 26.51 -1.77
CA ASN A 44 6.95 27.23 -2.53
C ASN A 44 8.35 26.58 -2.47
N ALA A 45 8.52 25.53 -1.67
CA ALA A 45 9.80 24.85 -1.48
C ALA A 45 9.58 23.39 -1.06
N PHE A 46 10.64 22.59 -1.10
CA PHE A 46 10.59 21.21 -0.61
C PHE A 46 10.43 21.16 0.91
N VAL A 47 9.51 20.31 1.38
CA VAL A 47 9.34 19.99 2.80
C VAL A 47 10.31 18.88 3.18
N LEU A 48 11.13 19.13 4.20
CA LEU A 48 11.98 18.10 4.79
C LEU A 48 11.16 17.26 5.80
N PRO A 49 11.32 15.92 5.82
CA PRO A 49 10.63 15.07 6.78
C PRO A 49 10.93 15.47 8.23
N GLY A 50 9.91 15.82 8.99
CA GLY A 50 10.08 16.20 10.39
C GLY A 50 8.89 16.94 10.97
N GLY A 51 9.17 17.93 11.84
CA GLY A 51 8.16 18.72 12.54
C GLY A 51 7.74 18.10 13.88
N LEU A 52 6.47 18.26 14.23
CA LEU A 52 5.89 17.66 15.46
C LEU A 52 5.88 16.13 15.35
N LYS A 53 5.79 15.44 16.50
CA LYS A 53 5.78 13.96 16.55
C LYS A 53 4.77 13.33 15.59
N GLY A 54 3.57 13.90 15.48
CA GLY A 54 2.54 13.43 14.54
C GLY A 54 2.95 13.62 13.07
N ALA A 55 3.48 14.79 12.72
CA ALA A 55 3.96 15.07 11.36
C ALA A 55 5.14 14.17 10.96
N ALA A 56 6.11 13.99 11.85
CA ALA A 56 7.23 13.09 11.63
C ALA A 56 6.77 11.63 11.43
N ALA A 57 5.79 11.17 12.22
CA ALA A 57 5.19 9.85 12.05
C ALA A 57 4.47 9.70 10.71
N LEU A 58 3.73 10.72 10.27
CA LEU A 58 3.07 10.73 8.96
C LEU A 58 4.07 10.73 7.80
N HIS A 59 5.17 11.49 7.90
CA HIS A 59 6.26 11.43 6.92
C HIS A 59 6.88 10.02 6.85
N MET A 60 7.08 9.36 7.99
CA MET A 60 7.55 7.98 8.02
C MET A 60 6.54 7.03 7.35
N ALA A 61 5.25 7.14 7.70
CA ALA A 61 4.18 6.36 7.08
C ALA A 61 4.14 6.54 5.55
N ARG A 62 4.28 7.78 5.04
CA ARG A 62 4.40 8.08 3.60
C ARG A 62 5.53 7.30 2.94
N THR A 63 6.71 7.24 3.55
CA THR A 63 7.84 6.47 2.99
C THR A 63 7.58 4.96 2.96
N VAL A 64 6.89 4.43 3.98
CA VAL A 64 6.46 3.02 4.03
C VAL A 64 5.43 2.72 2.95
N CYS A 65 4.43 3.59 2.75
CA CYS A 65 3.44 3.46 1.68
C CYS A 65 4.11 3.44 0.30
N ARG A 66 5.05 4.36 0.03
CA ARG A 66 5.82 4.37 -1.23
C ARG A 66 6.66 3.11 -1.41
N ARG A 67 7.22 2.55 -0.33
CA ARG A 67 7.96 1.28 -0.39
C ARG A 67 7.03 0.11 -0.72
N ALA A 68 5.83 0.08 -0.15
CA ALA A 68 4.81 -0.91 -0.46
C ALA A 68 4.36 -0.80 -1.92
N GLU A 69 4.07 0.40 -2.42
CA GLU A 69 3.72 0.66 -3.82
C GLU A 69 4.78 0.09 -4.78
N ARG A 70 6.06 0.40 -4.55
CA ARG A 70 7.16 -0.17 -5.36
C ARG A 70 7.23 -1.69 -5.30
N ALA A 71 6.89 -2.30 -4.17
CA ALA A 71 6.86 -3.75 -4.03
C ALA A 71 5.70 -4.36 -4.81
N VAL A 72 4.52 -3.74 -4.75
CA VAL A 72 3.33 -4.17 -5.50
C VAL A 72 3.53 -4.01 -7.00
N VAL A 73 4.12 -2.91 -7.46
CA VAL A 73 4.48 -2.72 -8.89
C VAL A 73 5.42 -3.82 -9.36
N ARG A 74 6.44 -4.20 -8.56
CA ARG A 74 7.32 -5.34 -8.90
C ARG A 74 6.60 -6.67 -8.87
N LEU A 75 5.62 -6.87 -7.99
CA LEU A 75 4.82 -8.10 -7.96
C LEU A 75 3.95 -8.21 -9.22
N GLY A 76 3.37 -7.09 -9.67
CA GLY A 76 2.54 -7.02 -10.88
C GLY A 76 3.26 -7.39 -12.18
N THR A 77 4.59 -7.49 -12.18
CA THR A 77 5.33 -8.01 -13.35
C THR A 77 5.41 -9.54 -13.39
N ARG A 78 5.01 -10.22 -12.31
CA ARG A 78 5.11 -11.68 -12.14
C ARG A 78 3.77 -12.34 -11.85
N GLU A 79 2.88 -11.64 -11.17
CA GLU A 79 1.58 -12.14 -10.73
C GLU A 79 0.49 -11.10 -11.02
N ASP A 80 -0.74 -11.58 -11.17
CA ASP A 80 -1.89 -10.70 -11.28
C ASP A 80 -2.15 -9.99 -9.94
N VAL A 81 -2.31 -8.67 -10.01
CA VAL A 81 -2.54 -7.80 -8.85
C VAL A 81 -3.74 -6.95 -9.19
N SER A 82 -4.66 -6.79 -8.24
CA SER A 82 -5.81 -5.92 -8.44
C SER A 82 -5.39 -4.50 -8.86
N ASP A 83 -5.97 -4.03 -9.97
CA ASP A 83 -5.76 -2.71 -10.55
C ASP A 83 -6.04 -1.54 -9.59
N ARG A 84 -6.68 -1.80 -8.45
CA ARG A 84 -7.03 -0.81 -7.44
C ARG A 84 -5.91 -0.55 -6.43
N VAL A 85 -5.01 -1.51 -6.21
CA VAL A 85 -4.03 -1.44 -5.12
C VAL A 85 -2.97 -0.39 -5.39
N ILE A 86 -2.46 -0.30 -6.62
CA ILE A 86 -1.44 0.68 -7.00
C ILE A 86 -1.99 2.12 -6.91
N PRO A 87 -3.15 2.46 -7.52
CA PRO A 87 -3.76 3.78 -7.36
C PRO A 87 -4.02 4.15 -5.89
N TYR A 88 -4.48 3.20 -5.08
CA TYR A 88 -4.71 3.43 -3.66
C TYR A 88 -3.42 3.77 -2.90
N LEU A 89 -2.36 2.97 -3.06
CA LEU A 89 -1.08 3.25 -2.41
C LEU A 89 -0.45 4.56 -2.88
N ASN A 90 -0.69 4.93 -4.15
CA ASN A 90 -0.23 6.18 -4.74
C ASN A 90 -0.92 7.41 -4.12
N ARG A 91 -2.24 7.35 -3.87
CA ARG A 91 -2.98 8.41 -3.20
C ARG A 91 -2.73 8.46 -1.69
N LEU A 92 -2.51 7.31 -1.05
CA LEU A 92 -2.29 7.23 0.39
C LEU A 92 -0.94 7.82 0.84
N SER A 93 0.07 7.84 -0.04
CA SER A 93 1.41 8.31 0.31
C SER A 93 1.51 9.82 0.26
#